data_AF-A0A353GSX7-F1
#
_entry.id   AF-A0A353GSX7-F1
#
_cell.length_a   1.000
_cell.length_b   1.000
_cell.length_c   1.000
_cell.angle_alpha   90.00
_cell.angle_beta   90.00
_cell.angle_gamma   90.00
#
_symmetry.space_group_name_H-M   'P 1'
#
loop_
_entity.id
_entity.type
_entity.pdbx_description
1 polymer ?
#
loop_
_entity_poly.entity_id
_entity_poly.type
_entity_poly.pdbx_seq_one_letter_code
_entity_poly.pdbx_strand_id
1 'polypeptide(L)'
;MSLREEALALHRENHGKIEVVSKVPVRDSRELSLAYSPGVAEPCKEIAKDPDLSYEYTNRGNMVAVVSDGTAVLGLGDIGPEAGLPVMEGKAILFKNFADIDAFPICLGTKKVDEVIQAVKWLEPTFGGINLEDISGPRCFEIEEKLKAAMSIPVFHDDQHGTAVVCVAALWNALRVVGKDIAKIKLVVNGAGAAGISIAKLLIASGVAPANVSICDRKGLLFPGMNPNNLHMESMARLTNSEGRRGTLAEVLTGADVFIGVSAANIVTAEMIKSMAPHAIIFAMANPAPEIMP
;
A
#
# COMPACT_ATOMS: atom_id res chain seq x y z
N MET A 1 -0.22 30.50 -9.64
CA MET A 1 0.17 29.36 -10.48
C MET A 1 -0.90 28.30 -10.33
N SER A 2 -1.01 27.37 -11.28
CA SER A 2 -1.84 26.17 -11.08
C SER A 2 -1.13 25.19 -10.15
N LEU A 3 -1.87 24.31 -9.46
CA LEU A 3 -1.30 23.25 -8.61
C LEU A 3 -0.25 22.40 -9.36
N ARG A 4 -0.48 22.17 -10.65
CA ARG A 4 0.46 21.46 -11.53
C ARG A 4 1.80 22.20 -11.64
N GLU A 5 1.76 23.52 -11.86
CA GLU A 5 2.99 24.33 -12.00
C GLU A 5 3.77 24.37 -10.68
N GLU A 6 3.07 24.53 -9.56
CA GLU A 6 3.68 24.55 -8.23
C GLU A 6 4.34 23.20 -7.88
N ALA A 7 3.66 22.09 -8.15
CA ALA A 7 4.22 20.75 -7.93
C ALA A 7 5.49 20.50 -8.77
N LEU A 8 5.49 20.92 -10.05
CA LEU A 8 6.66 20.78 -10.91
C LEU A 8 7.81 21.70 -10.51
N ALA A 9 7.50 22.93 -10.06
CA ALA A 9 8.50 23.88 -9.57
C ALA A 9 9.19 23.35 -8.31
N LEU A 10 8.43 22.88 -7.33
CA LEU A 10 8.95 22.29 -6.09
C LEU A 10 9.97 21.18 -6.36
N HIS A 11 9.65 20.24 -7.24
CA HIS A 11 10.55 19.16 -7.61
C HIS A 11 11.80 19.63 -8.36
N ARG A 12 11.65 20.62 -9.25
CA ARG A 12 12.76 21.15 -10.06
C ARG A 12 13.74 21.95 -9.22
N GLU A 13 13.23 22.82 -8.35
CA GLU A 13 14.04 23.73 -7.53
C GLU A 13 14.87 22.99 -6.47
N ASN A 14 14.35 21.88 -5.96
CA ASN A 14 15.00 21.07 -4.92
C ASN A 14 15.71 19.82 -5.47
N HIS A 15 15.64 19.56 -6.78
CA HIS A 15 16.18 18.35 -7.42
C HIS A 15 15.69 17.04 -6.78
N GLY A 16 14.38 16.96 -6.48
CA GLY A 16 13.78 15.87 -5.70
C GLY A 16 13.33 16.36 -4.33
N LYS A 17 13.02 15.42 -3.43
CA LYS A 17 12.49 15.73 -2.09
C LYS A 17 13.31 15.17 -0.93
N ILE A 18 14.35 14.39 -1.21
CA ILE A 18 15.17 13.74 -0.19
C ILE A 18 16.63 14.14 -0.33
N GLU A 19 17.33 14.17 0.80
CA GLU A 19 18.78 14.33 0.88
C GLU A 19 19.35 13.35 1.93
N VAL A 20 20.64 13.03 1.83
CA VAL A 20 21.36 12.23 2.83
C VAL A 20 22.26 13.16 3.62
N VAL A 21 21.97 13.29 4.91
CA VAL A 21 22.71 14.17 5.83
C VAL A 21 23.46 13.33 6.85
N SER A 22 24.72 13.70 7.13
CA SER A 22 25.50 13.02 8.16
C SER A 22 24.91 13.26 9.55
N LYS A 23 24.71 12.18 10.31
CA LYS A 23 24.31 12.25 11.73
C LYS A 23 25.45 12.66 12.66
N VAL A 24 26.69 12.58 12.19
CA VAL A 24 27.89 12.91 12.96
C VAL A 24 28.72 13.97 12.24
N PRO A 25 29.34 14.92 12.94
CA PRO A 25 30.22 15.89 12.32
C PRO A 25 31.53 15.22 11.87
N VAL A 26 32.13 15.76 10.81
CA VAL A 26 33.48 15.39 10.34
C VAL A 26 34.25 16.70 10.08
N ARG A 27 34.77 17.31 11.15
CA ARG A 27 35.37 18.66 11.13
C ARG A 27 36.89 18.65 11.22
N ASP A 28 37.46 17.60 11.78
CA ASP A 28 38.89 17.45 11.99
C ASP A 28 39.38 16.01 11.74
N SER A 29 40.71 15.83 11.84
CA SER A 29 41.35 14.53 11.60
C SER A 29 40.92 13.46 12.59
N ARG A 30 40.56 13.82 13.82
CA ARG A 30 40.11 12.86 14.84
C ARG A 30 38.71 12.37 14.51
N GLU A 31 37.78 13.28 14.20
CA GLU A 31 36.42 12.94 13.81
C GLU A 31 36.40 12.07 12.54
N LEU A 32 37.21 12.43 11.53
CA LEU A 32 37.37 11.61 10.32
C LEU A 32 37.88 10.20 10.64
N SER A 33 38.86 10.08 11.54
CA SER A 33 39.42 8.78 11.94
C SER A 33 38.45 7.89 12.70
N LEU A 34 37.40 8.46 13.31
CA LEU A 34 36.33 7.72 13.98
C LEU A 34 35.20 7.35 13.01
N ALA A 35 34.77 8.31 12.18
CA ALA A 35 33.69 8.10 11.21
C ALA A 35 34.10 7.18 10.04
N TYR A 36 35.40 7.10 9.75
CA TYR A 36 35.95 6.27 8.70
C TYR A 36 37.24 5.57 9.18
N SER A 37 38.23 5.39 8.30
CA SER A 37 39.45 4.68 8.65
C SER A 37 40.35 5.48 9.60
N PRO A 38 40.95 4.83 10.62
CA PRO A 38 40.88 3.39 10.91
C PRO A 38 39.71 2.98 11.83
N GLY A 39 39.02 3.91 12.49
CA GLY A 39 38.05 3.64 13.56
C GLY A 39 36.83 2.83 13.13
N VAL A 40 36.34 3.01 11.89
CA VAL A 40 35.20 2.24 11.33
C VAL A 40 35.44 0.73 11.32
N ALA A 41 36.70 0.29 11.40
CA ALA A 41 37.03 -1.13 11.48
C ALA A 41 36.51 -1.80 12.76
N GLU A 42 36.36 -1.06 13.87
CA GLU A 42 35.91 -1.62 15.14
C GLU A 42 34.44 -2.07 15.10
N PRO A 43 33.45 -1.24 14.72
CA PRO A 43 32.08 -1.74 14.56
C PRO A 43 31.98 -2.84 13.50
N CYS A 44 32.76 -2.79 12.41
CA CYS A 44 32.82 -3.88 11.43
C CYS A 44 33.25 -5.23 12.05
N LYS A 45 34.27 -5.23 12.92
CA LYS A 45 34.74 -6.44 13.61
C LYS A 45 33.69 -6.97 14.58
N GLU A 46 32.97 -6.10 15.30
CA GLU A 46 31.91 -6.53 16.19
C GLU A 46 30.73 -7.13 15.41
N ILE A 47 30.28 -6.48 14.32
CA ILE A 47 29.21 -7.01 13.45
C ILE A 47 29.62 -8.34 12.79
N ALA A 48 30.91 -8.52 12.45
CA ALA A 48 31.39 -9.78 11.91
C ALA A 48 31.34 -10.95 12.92
N LYS A 49 31.38 -10.66 14.23
CA LYS A 49 31.18 -11.66 15.29
C LYS A 49 29.69 -11.93 15.54
N ASP A 50 28.88 -10.87 15.49
CA ASP A 50 27.44 -10.92 15.70
C ASP A 50 26.71 -9.97 14.73
N PRO A 51 26.08 -10.50 13.66
CA PRO A 51 25.36 -9.69 12.67
C PRO A 51 24.24 -8.81 13.23
N ASP A 52 23.65 -9.17 14.39
CA ASP A 52 22.57 -8.37 14.99
C ASP A 52 23.09 -7.04 15.57
N LEU A 53 24.38 -6.92 15.86
CA LEU A 53 25.00 -5.64 16.23
C LEU A 53 24.95 -4.60 15.10
N SER A 54 24.56 -4.98 13.88
CA SER A 54 24.22 -4.03 12.82
C SER A 54 23.06 -3.11 13.20
N TYR A 55 22.13 -3.54 14.06
CA TYR A 55 21.06 -2.68 14.59
C TYR A 55 21.56 -1.64 15.60
N GLU A 56 22.70 -1.90 16.27
CA GLU A 56 23.29 -1.00 17.25
C GLU A 56 24.26 0.00 16.62
N TYR A 57 25.16 -0.48 15.76
CA TYR A 57 26.27 0.32 15.22
C TYR A 57 25.98 0.98 13.87
N THR A 58 24.79 0.77 13.30
CA THR A 58 24.40 1.38 12.02
C THR A 58 23.01 2.01 12.11
N ASN A 59 22.60 2.70 11.06
CA ASN A 59 21.24 3.23 10.95
C ASN A 59 20.19 2.17 10.56
N ARG A 60 20.57 0.90 10.34
CA ARG A 60 19.68 -0.19 9.90
C ARG A 60 18.36 -0.25 10.69
N GLY A 61 18.42 -0.12 12.02
CA GLY A 61 17.25 -0.20 12.89
C GLY A 61 16.20 0.89 12.69
N ASN A 62 16.55 2.02 12.09
CA ASN A 62 15.61 3.09 11.74
C ASN A 62 15.45 3.26 10.22
N MET A 63 16.00 2.34 9.41
CA MET A 63 16.03 2.49 7.96
C MET A 63 15.01 1.59 7.25
N VAL A 64 14.11 2.19 6.46
CA VAL A 64 13.10 1.46 5.67
C VAL A 64 13.35 1.67 4.18
N ALA A 65 13.28 0.58 3.41
CA ALA A 65 13.27 0.67 1.95
C ALA A 65 11.83 0.85 1.45
N VAL A 66 11.56 1.91 0.70
CA VAL A 66 10.31 2.09 -0.05
C VAL A 66 10.52 1.51 -1.44
N VAL A 67 10.11 0.27 -1.65
CA VAL A 67 10.38 -0.49 -2.88
C VAL A 67 9.18 -0.48 -3.81
N SER A 68 9.41 -0.14 -5.07
CA SER A 68 8.43 -0.21 -6.15
C SER A 68 9.08 -0.66 -7.46
N ASP A 69 8.29 -1.00 -8.46
CA ASP A 69 8.72 -1.11 -9.86
C ASP A 69 7.92 -0.22 -10.81
N GLY A 70 7.09 0.68 -10.25
CA GLY A 70 6.37 1.71 -11.00
C GLY A 70 5.23 1.19 -11.88
N THR A 71 4.69 0.01 -11.60
CA THR A 71 3.65 -0.63 -12.43
C THR A 71 2.21 -0.30 -12.01
N ALA A 72 1.99 0.27 -10.84
CA ALA A 72 0.67 0.68 -10.34
C ALA A 72 0.73 2.02 -9.60
N VAL A 73 1.44 2.99 -10.18
CA VAL A 73 1.67 4.29 -9.52
C VAL A 73 0.37 5.08 -9.47
N LEU A 74 -0.20 5.25 -8.28
CA LEU A 74 -1.47 5.94 -8.07
C LEU A 74 -2.57 5.41 -9.02
N GLY A 75 -3.32 6.30 -9.67
CA GLY A 75 -4.23 5.97 -10.77
C GLY A 75 -3.61 6.05 -12.16
N LEU A 76 -2.29 6.23 -12.26
CA LEU A 76 -1.57 6.38 -13.54
C LEU A 76 -1.22 5.03 -14.17
N GLY A 77 -1.21 3.96 -13.35
CA GLY A 77 -0.92 2.61 -13.79
C GLY A 77 0.58 2.37 -13.99
N ASP A 78 0.91 1.63 -15.04
CA ASP A 78 2.30 1.23 -15.33
C ASP A 78 3.03 2.32 -16.11
N ILE A 79 3.74 3.17 -15.37
CA ILE A 79 4.52 4.30 -15.91
C ILE A 79 6.04 4.08 -15.80
N GLY A 80 6.45 2.96 -15.20
CA GLY A 80 7.85 2.57 -15.04
C GLY A 80 8.52 3.14 -13.79
N PRO A 81 9.68 2.58 -13.43
CA PRO A 81 10.35 2.84 -12.16
C PRO A 81 10.81 4.30 -12.01
N GLU A 82 11.34 4.92 -13.07
CA GLU A 82 11.80 6.32 -13.04
C GLU A 82 10.63 7.28 -12.82
N ALA A 83 9.49 7.02 -13.47
CA ALA A 83 8.30 7.87 -13.34
C ALA A 83 7.59 7.68 -11.99
N GLY A 84 7.76 6.52 -11.34
CA GLY A 84 7.29 6.24 -9.98
C GLY A 84 8.16 6.86 -8.88
N LEU A 85 9.42 7.17 -9.17
CA LEU A 85 10.38 7.66 -8.16
C LEU A 85 9.91 8.90 -7.38
N PRO A 86 9.26 9.91 -7.99
CA PRO A 86 8.70 11.03 -7.23
C PRO A 86 7.67 10.61 -6.18
N VAL A 87 6.87 9.56 -6.43
CA VAL A 87 5.91 9.06 -5.44
C VAL A 87 6.65 8.37 -4.29
N MET A 88 7.68 7.57 -4.60
CA MET A 88 8.49 6.88 -3.59
C MET A 88 9.28 7.85 -2.70
N GLU A 89 9.86 8.91 -3.27
CA GLU A 89 10.45 10.01 -2.48
C GLU A 89 9.40 10.68 -1.58
N GLY A 90 8.18 10.84 -2.11
CA GLY A 90 7.04 11.35 -1.35
C GLY A 90 6.75 10.47 -0.13
N LYS A 91 6.65 9.15 -0.31
CA LYS A 91 6.47 8.20 0.79
C LYS A 91 7.60 8.27 1.80
N ALA A 92 8.85 8.36 1.34
CA ALA A 92 10.01 8.46 2.22
C ALA A 92 9.97 9.70 3.13
N ILE A 93 9.59 10.87 2.61
CA ILE A 93 9.45 12.06 3.46
C ILE A 93 8.28 11.96 4.44
N LEU A 94 7.21 11.22 4.13
CA LEU A 94 6.10 11.01 5.06
C LEU A 94 6.53 10.10 6.23
N PHE A 95 7.28 9.03 5.96
CA PHE A 95 7.92 8.22 7.00
C PHE A 95 8.76 9.08 7.96
N LYS A 96 9.57 9.98 7.40
CA LYS A 96 10.42 10.87 8.20
C LYS A 96 9.61 11.88 9.02
N ASN A 97 8.68 12.59 8.38
CA ASN A 97 7.97 13.70 9.03
C ASN A 97 6.94 13.25 10.07
N PHE A 98 6.31 12.08 9.88
CA PHE A 98 5.25 11.61 10.78
C PHE A 98 5.68 10.59 11.82
N ALA A 99 6.80 9.89 11.60
CA ALA A 99 7.25 8.82 12.49
C ALA A 99 8.76 8.85 12.80
N ASP A 100 9.51 9.84 12.32
CA ASP A 100 10.98 9.93 12.43
C ASP A 100 11.73 8.70 11.87
N ILE A 101 11.14 8.01 10.90
CA ILE A 101 11.74 6.85 10.22
C ILE A 101 12.57 7.34 9.03
N ASP A 102 13.83 6.90 8.94
CA ASP A 102 14.68 7.19 7.78
C ASP A 102 14.29 6.24 6.65
N ALA A 103 13.57 6.74 5.64
CA ALA A 103 13.12 5.93 4.51
C ALA A 103 13.89 6.29 3.24
N PHE A 104 14.17 5.30 2.40
CA PHE A 104 14.86 5.51 1.12
C PHE A 104 14.12 4.84 -0.04
N PRO A 105 13.86 5.56 -1.15
CA PRO A 105 13.14 5.03 -2.30
C PRO A 105 14.03 4.12 -3.15
N ILE A 106 13.50 2.97 -3.55
CA ILE A 106 14.15 1.98 -4.42
C ILE A 106 13.16 1.56 -5.51
N CYS A 107 13.26 2.17 -6.69
CA CYS A 107 12.51 1.76 -7.86
C CYS A 107 13.31 0.74 -8.69
N LEU A 108 12.78 -0.46 -8.85
CA LEU A 108 13.43 -1.58 -9.53
C LEU A 108 13.15 -1.58 -11.04
N GLY A 109 14.20 -1.72 -11.85
CA GLY A 109 14.16 -1.82 -13.31
C GLY A 109 13.60 -3.13 -13.87
N THR A 110 12.82 -3.89 -13.10
CA THR A 110 12.28 -5.20 -13.50
C THR A 110 10.82 -5.36 -13.08
N LYS A 111 10.07 -6.14 -13.86
CA LYS A 111 8.68 -6.52 -13.59
C LYS A 111 8.53 -8.01 -13.31
N LYS A 112 9.63 -8.78 -13.38
CA LYS A 112 9.60 -10.22 -13.12
C LYS A 112 9.56 -10.45 -11.62
N VAL A 113 8.56 -11.20 -11.16
CA VAL A 113 8.31 -11.47 -9.75
C VAL A 113 9.56 -11.99 -9.04
N ASP A 114 10.21 -13.01 -9.59
CA ASP A 114 11.39 -13.61 -8.96
C ASP A 114 12.59 -12.66 -8.91
N GLU A 115 12.75 -11.78 -9.90
CA GLU A 115 13.81 -10.77 -9.90
C GLU A 115 13.56 -9.68 -8.85
N VAL A 116 12.30 -9.23 -8.69
CA VAL A 116 11.90 -8.30 -7.62
C VAL A 116 12.17 -8.92 -6.25
N ILE A 117 11.72 -10.15 -6.03
CA ILE A 117 11.92 -10.86 -4.76
C ILE A 117 13.41 -11.00 -4.46
N GLN A 118 14.21 -11.41 -5.45
CA GLN A 118 15.64 -11.60 -5.27
C GLN A 118 16.36 -10.29 -4.97
N ALA A 119 16.02 -9.20 -5.66
CA ALA A 119 16.58 -7.89 -5.41
C ALA A 119 16.26 -7.41 -3.99
N VAL A 120 15.02 -7.52 -3.54
CA VAL A 120 14.61 -7.10 -2.19
C VAL A 120 15.31 -7.93 -1.11
N LYS A 121 15.42 -9.25 -1.29
CA LYS A 121 16.17 -10.13 -0.37
C LYS A 121 17.63 -9.72 -0.23
N TRP A 122 18.28 -9.29 -1.31
CA TRP A 122 19.67 -8.80 -1.25
C TRP A 122 19.83 -7.51 -0.46
N LEU A 123 18.76 -6.72 -0.31
CA LEU A 123 18.77 -5.47 0.45
C LEU A 123 18.55 -5.68 1.95
N GLU A 124 18.13 -6.87 2.39
CA GLU A 124 17.81 -7.20 3.78
C GLU A 124 18.88 -6.79 4.82
N PRO A 125 20.19 -6.91 4.56
CA PRO A 125 21.21 -6.49 5.52
C PRO A 125 21.27 -4.98 5.77
N THR A 126 20.76 -4.16 4.85
CA THR A 126 20.82 -2.69 4.92
C THR A 126 19.63 -2.08 5.66
N PHE A 127 18.46 -2.71 5.57
CA PHE A 127 17.20 -2.16 6.07
C PHE A 127 16.69 -2.91 7.30
N GLY A 128 15.97 -2.19 8.16
CA GLY A 128 15.21 -2.74 9.27
C GLY A 128 13.75 -3.08 8.90
N GLY A 129 13.29 -2.65 7.72
CA GLY A 129 11.98 -3.01 7.18
C GLY A 129 11.86 -2.68 5.70
N ILE A 130 10.92 -3.38 5.03
CA ILE A 130 10.58 -3.16 3.62
C ILE A 130 9.13 -2.69 3.52
N ASN A 131 8.93 -1.54 2.88
CA ASN A 131 7.63 -1.04 2.45
C ASN A 131 7.49 -1.25 0.93
N LEU A 132 6.65 -2.20 0.51
CA LEU A 132 6.28 -2.39 -0.89
C LEU A 132 5.19 -1.39 -1.28
N GLU A 133 5.36 -0.75 -2.44
CA GLU A 133 4.53 0.36 -2.87
C GLU A 133 4.26 0.32 -4.39
N ASP A 134 3.03 0.62 -4.82
CA ASP A 134 2.67 0.82 -6.23
C ASP A 134 3.05 -0.36 -7.15
N ILE A 135 2.91 -1.59 -6.63
CA ILE A 135 3.15 -2.85 -7.34
C ILE A 135 1.79 -3.42 -7.81
N SER A 136 1.62 -3.59 -9.11
CA SER A 136 0.35 -4.09 -9.67
C SER A 136 -0.04 -5.49 -9.18
N GLY A 137 -1.35 -5.71 -9.02
CA GLY A 137 -1.91 -7.05 -8.79
C GLY A 137 -2.06 -7.85 -10.08
N PRO A 138 -1.99 -9.21 -10.05
CA PRO A 138 -1.95 -10.06 -8.85
C PRO A 138 -0.53 -10.31 -8.29
N ARG A 139 0.52 -9.90 -9.01
CA ARG A 139 1.91 -10.21 -8.64
C ARG A 139 2.34 -9.60 -7.30
N CYS A 140 1.77 -8.47 -6.89
CA CYS A 140 2.06 -7.87 -5.58
C CYS A 140 1.81 -8.82 -4.40
N PHE A 141 0.76 -9.65 -4.50
CA PHE A 141 0.44 -10.64 -3.47
C PHE A 141 1.54 -11.71 -3.38
N GLU A 142 1.95 -12.27 -4.52
CA GLU A 142 3.00 -13.29 -4.56
C GLU A 142 4.35 -12.74 -4.08
N ILE A 143 4.69 -11.52 -4.48
CA ILE A 143 5.91 -10.83 -4.05
C ILE A 143 5.90 -10.67 -2.52
N GLU A 144 4.82 -10.12 -1.96
CA GLU A 144 4.71 -9.91 -0.51
C GLU A 144 4.73 -11.22 0.26
N GLU A 145 3.95 -12.23 -0.14
CA GLU A 145 3.88 -13.52 0.54
C GLU A 145 5.25 -14.22 0.57
N LYS A 146 5.96 -14.24 -0.57
CA LYS A 146 7.29 -14.85 -0.66
C LYS A 146 8.34 -14.06 0.13
N LEU A 147 8.28 -12.73 0.13
CA LEU A 147 9.21 -11.91 0.91
C LEU A 147 9.00 -12.07 2.42
N LYS A 148 7.74 -12.03 2.89
CA LYS A 148 7.40 -12.27 4.31
C LYS A 148 7.83 -13.64 4.80
N ALA A 149 7.79 -14.65 3.92
CA ALA A 149 8.24 -16.01 4.25
C ALA A 149 9.77 -16.17 4.24
N ALA A 150 10.49 -15.36 3.45
CA ALA A 150 11.91 -15.54 3.18
C ALA A 150 12.84 -14.59 3.96
N MET A 151 12.33 -13.48 4.47
CA MET A 151 13.12 -12.42 5.13
C MET A 151 12.95 -12.45 6.65
N SER A 152 13.96 -11.99 7.37
CA SER A 152 13.96 -11.84 8.83
C SER A 152 13.48 -10.47 9.32
N ILE A 153 13.30 -9.51 8.41
CA ILE A 153 12.78 -8.17 8.69
C ILE A 153 11.31 -8.03 8.24
N PRO A 154 10.52 -7.13 8.84
CA PRO A 154 9.14 -6.90 8.43
C PRO A 154 9.04 -6.43 6.98
N VAL A 155 8.10 -7.04 6.24
CA VAL A 155 7.71 -6.64 4.89
C VAL A 155 6.23 -6.29 4.92
N PHE A 156 5.89 -5.10 4.44
CA PHE A 156 4.55 -4.54 4.45
C PHE A 156 4.23 -3.92 3.10
N HIS A 157 3.09 -4.27 2.52
CA HIS A 157 2.59 -3.59 1.33
C HIS A 157 1.56 -2.51 1.68
N ASP A 158 1.88 -1.24 1.45
CA ASP A 158 1.05 -0.12 1.91
C ASP A 158 -0.30 -0.06 1.20
N ASP A 159 -0.32 -0.20 -0.13
CA ASP A 159 -1.58 -0.19 -0.90
C ASP A 159 -2.56 -1.30 -0.49
N GLN A 160 -2.06 -2.40 0.06
CA GLN A 160 -2.87 -3.49 0.59
C GLN A 160 -3.30 -3.20 2.03
N HIS A 161 -2.32 -3.24 2.94
CA HIS A 161 -2.56 -3.29 4.37
C HIS A 161 -2.77 -1.91 4.96
N GLY A 162 -2.01 -0.91 4.52
CA GLY A 162 -2.17 0.49 4.94
C GLY A 162 -3.54 1.03 4.58
N THR A 163 -3.97 0.84 3.33
CA THR A 163 -5.31 1.20 2.88
C THR A 163 -6.40 0.49 3.71
N ALA A 164 -6.24 -0.81 3.97
CA ALA A 164 -7.21 -1.58 4.74
C ALA A 164 -7.36 -1.07 6.19
N VAL A 165 -6.23 -0.79 6.87
CA VAL A 165 -6.24 -0.31 8.26
C VAL A 165 -6.97 1.03 8.39
N VAL A 166 -6.65 2.00 7.53
CA VAL A 166 -7.30 3.31 7.56
C VAL A 166 -8.79 3.20 7.21
N CYS A 167 -9.14 2.36 6.23
CA CYS A 167 -10.52 2.13 5.83
C CYS A 167 -11.37 1.52 6.94
N VAL A 168 -10.85 0.51 7.66
CA VAL A 168 -11.53 -0.12 8.80
C VAL A 168 -11.71 0.89 9.94
N ALA A 169 -10.69 1.68 10.26
CA ALA A 169 -10.77 2.71 11.29
C ALA A 169 -11.84 3.78 10.94
N ALA A 170 -11.88 4.23 9.68
CA ALA A 170 -12.89 5.16 9.20
C ALA A 170 -14.29 4.56 9.29
N LEU A 171 -14.47 3.30 8.86
CA LEU A 171 -15.77 2.64 8.89
C LEU A 171 -16.27 2.46 10.32
N TRP A 172 -15.43 2.03 11.25
CA TRP A 172 -15.83 1.89 12.65
C TRP A 172 -16.39 3.18 13.25
N ASN A 173 -15.79 4.33 12.92
CA ASN A 173 -16.31 5.61 13.37
C ASN A 173 -17.60 6.01 12.63
N ALA A 174 -17.67 5.81 11.31
CA ALA A 174 -18.87 6.10 10.54
C ALA A 174 -20.08 5.29 11.02
N LEU A 175 -19.89 4.00 11.32
CA LEU A 175 -20.94 3.13 11.87
C LEU A 175 -21.50 3.62 13.20
N ARG A 176 -20.67 4.19 14.07
CA ARG A 176 -21.11 4.82 15.33
C ARG A 176 -22.00 6.02 15.08
N VAL A 177 -21.66 6.85 14.09
CA VAL A 177 -22.44 8.04 13.72
C VAL A 177 -23.82 7.66 13.20
N VAL A 178 -23.90 6.64 12.35
CA VAL A 178 -25.19 6.20 11.75
C VAL A 178 -25.92 5.15 12.59
N GLY A 179 -25.36 4.72 13.73
CA GLY A 179 -25.96 3.74 14.63
C GLY A 179 -26.11 2.33 14.05
N LYS A 180 -25.20 1.89 13.16
CA LYS A 180 -25.24 0.57 12.52
C LYS A 180 -24.28 -0.42 13.16
N ASP A 181 -24.70 -1.67 13.25
CA ASP A 181 -23.89 -2.80 13.73
C ASP A 181 -23.08 -3.39 12.56
N ILE A 182 -21.75 -3.48 12.72
CA ILE A 182 -20.82 -3.99 11.71
C ILE A 182 -21.16 -5.43 11.25
N ALA A 183 -21.76 -6.24 12.12
CA ALA A 183 -22.16 -7.60 11.77
C ALA A 183 -23.37 -7.66 10.82
N LYS A 184 -24.15 -6.57 10.72
CA LYS A 184 -25.43 -6.51 10.00
C LYS A 184 -25.38 -5.68 8.72
N ILE A 185 -24.30 -4.94 8.49
CA ILE A 185 -24.19 -4.11 7.29
C ILE A 185 -24.10 -4.95 6.02
N LYS A 186 -24.65 -4.42 4.92
CA LYS A 186 -24.37 -4.85 3.56
C LYS A 186 -23.24 -3.99 2.99
N LEU A 187 -22.10 -4.62 2.72
CA LEU A 187 -20.88 -3.97 2.26
C LEU A 187 -20.68 -4.22 0.77
N VAL A 188 -20.46 -3.16 0.00
CA VAL A 188 -20.03 -3.23 -1.39
C VAL A 188 -18.62 -2.67 -1.51
N VAL A 189 -17.68 -3.49 -1.97
CA VAL A 189 -16.33 -3.07 -2.32
C VAL A 189 -16.20 -3.09 -3.84
N ASN A 190 -15.91 -1.94 -4.45
CA ASN A 190 -15.68 -1.84 -5.88
C ASN A 190 -14.19 -1.66 -6.18
N GLY A 191 -13.62 -2.67 -6.80
CA GLY A 191 -12.18 -2.85 -6.97
C GLY A 191 -11.72 -4.16 -6.37
N ALA A 192 -11.47 -5.16 -7.21
CA ALA A 192 -10.95 -6.47 -6.81
C ALA A 192 -9.41 -6.56 -6.83
N GLY A 193 -8.73 -5.42 -6.78
CA GLY A 193 -7.26 -5.32 -6.73
C GLY A 193 -6.69 -5.52 -5.32
N ALA A 194 -5.41 -5.17 -5.17
CA ALA A 194 -4.63 -5.29 -3.94
C ALA A 194 -5.35 -4.66 -2.72
N ALA A 195 -5.76 -3.39 -2.86
CA ALA A 195 -6.48 -2.65 -1.82
C ALA A 195 -7.83 -3.27 -1.48
N GLY A 196 -8.72 -3.46 -2.46
CA GLY A 196 -10.09 -3.89 -2.18
C GLY A 196 -10.19 -5.30 -1.62
N ILE A 197 -9.33 -6.22 -2.06
CA ILE A 197 -9.24 -7.57 -1.48
C ILE A 197 -8.77 -7.49 -0.02
N SER A 198 -7.77 -6.66 0.28
CA SER A 198 -7.24 -6.50 1.64
C SER A 198 -8.23 -5.81 2.57
N ILE A 199 -8.93 -4.78 2.11
CA ILE A 199 -10.03 -4.12 2.83
C ILE A 199 -11.11 -5.14 3.17
N ALA A 200 -11.58 -5.92 2.19
CA ALA A 200 -12.63 -6.90 2.40
C ALA A 200 -12.21 -7.98 3.43
N LYS A 201 -10.99 -8.51 3.30
CA LYS A 201 -10.43 -9.48 4.27
C LYS A 201 -10.38 -8.91 5.69
N LEU A 202 -9.85 -7.70 5.85
CA LEU A 202 -9.69 -7.10 7.18
C LEU A 202 -11.05 -6.72 7.79
N LEU A 203 -12.00 -6.25 6.99
CA LEU A 203 -13.37 -5.97 7.44
C LEU A 203 -14.11 -7.24 7.87
N ILE A 204 -13.95 -8.34 7.13
CA ILE A 204 -14.48 -9.64 7.53
C ILE A 204 -13.87 -10.08 8.86
N ALA A 205 -12.54 -10.00 8.99
CA ALA A 205 -11.84 -10.31 10.24
C ALA A 205 -12.27 -9.39 11.41
N SER A 206 -12.70 -8.17 11.10
CA SER A 206 -13.17 -7.17 12.07
C SER A 206 -14.66 -7.29 12.41
N GLY A 207 -15.39 -8.23 11.80
CA GLY A 207 -16.76 -8.59 12.17
C GLY A 207 -17.84 -8.44 11.08
N VAL A 208 -17.50 -8.00 9.87
CA VAL A 208 -18.47 -8.00 8.75
C VAL A 208 -18.76 -9.44 8.34
N ALA A 209 -20.05 -9.82 8.28
CA ALA A 209 -20.42 -11.14 7.85
C ALA A 209 -20.01 -11.38 6.37
N PRO A 210 -19.25 -12.44 6.04
CA PRO A 210 -18.80 -12.69 4.66
C PRO A 210 -19.93 -12.69 3.62
N ALA A 211 -21.09 -13.26 3.98
CA ALA A 211 -22.27 -13.33 3.10
C ALA A 211 -22.88 -11.95 2.75
N ASN A 212 -22.55 -10.91 3.53
CA ASN A 212 -23.00 -9.54 3.31
C ASN A 212 -21.99 -8.70 2.52
N VAL A 213 -20.84 -9.27 2.14
CA VAL A 213 -19.82 -8.58 1.36
C VAL A 213 -20.04 -8.87 -0.13
N SER A 214 -20.10 -7.83 -0.94
CA SER A 214 -20.11 -7.92 -2.39
C SER A 214 -18.89 -7.22 -2.95
N ILE A 215 -18.06 -7.93 -3.69
CA ILE A 215 -16.84 -7.38 -4.31
C ILE A 215 -17.07 -7.31 -5.82
N CYS A 216 -16.93 -6.13 -6.40
CA CYS A 216 -17.05 -5.92 -7.84
C CYS A 216 -15.68 -5.72 -8.48
N ASP A 217 -15.49 -6.30 -9.66
CA ASP A 217 -14.43 -5.94 -10.60
C ASP A 217 -15.00 -5.23 -11.83
N ARG A 218 -14.17 -4.99 -12.86
CA ARG A 218 -14.58 -4.31 -14.09
C ARG A 218 -15.69 -5.04 -14.88
N LYS A 219 -15.88 -6.34 -14.66
CA LYS A 219 -16.89 -7.18 -15.31
C LYS A 219 -18.14 -7.38 -14.43
N GLY A 220 -18.16 -6.86 -13.21
CA GLY A 220 -19.30 -6.93 -12.28
C GLY A 220 -18.99 -7.64 -10.97
N LEU A 221 -20.03 -8.11 -10.28
CA LEU A 221 -19.91 -8.86 -9.03
C LEU A 221 -19.06 -10.12 -9.19
N LEU A 222 -18.04 -10.28 -8.33
CA LEU A 222 -17.20 -11.47 -8.29
C LEU A 222 -18.01 -12.72 -7.97
N PHE A 223 -17.76 -13.79 -8.71
CA PHE A 223 -18.34 -15.11 -8.49
C PHE A 223 -17.31 -16.22 -8.75
N PRO A 224 -17.46 -17.41 -8.16
CA PRO A 224 -16.53 -18.52 -8.39
C PRO A 224 -16.39 -18.90 -9.87
N GLY A 225 -15.16 -18.97 -10.37
CA GLY A 225 -14.83 -19.27 -11.77
C GLY A 225 -14.78 -18.05 -12.70
N MET A 226 -14.99 -16.84 -12.19
CA MET A 226 -14.94 -15.61 -12.99
C MET A 226 -13.52 -15.23 -13.42
N ASN A 227 -12.53 -15.47 -12.56
CA ASN A 227 -11.14 -15.08 -12.74
C ASN A 227 -10.21 -16.22 -12.30
N PRO A 228 -10.22 -17.38 -12.98
CA PRO A 228 -9.56 -18.61 -12.50
C PRO A 228 -8.04 -18.48 -12.31
N ASN A 229 -7.40 -17.53 -12.98
CA ASN A 229 -5.96 -17.27 -12.88
C ASN A 229 -5.59 -16.33 -11.72
N ASN A 230 -6.57 -15.81 -10.97
CA ASN A 230 -6.35 -14.98 -9.78
C ASN A 230 -6.92 -15.68 -8.55
N LEU A 231 -6.06 -16.43 -7.87
CA LEU A 231 -6.43 -17.24 -6.70
C LEU A 231 -7.02 -16.41 -5.55
N HIS A 232 -6.60 -15.16 -5.39
CA HIS A 232 -7.15 -14.27 -4.36
C HIS A 232 -8.58 -13.84 -4.69
N MET A 233 -8.87 -13.47 -5.93
CA MET A 233 -10.23 -13.16 -6.37
C MET A 233 -11.14 -14.39 -6.28
N GLU A 234 -10.66 -15.56 -6.68
CA GLU A 234 -11.42 -16.82 -6.59
C GLU A 234 -11.72 -17.21 -5.14
N SER A 235 -10.74 -17.09 -4.25
CA SER A 235 -10.92 -17.33 -2.82
C SER A 235 -11.95 -16.38 -2.21
N MET A 236 -11.85 -15.08 -2.52
CA MET A 236 -12.83 -14.10 -2.05
C MET A 236 -14.22 -14.34 -2.63
N ALA A 237 -14.34 -14.67 -3.91
CA ALA A 237 -15.63 -14.96 -4.52
C ALA A 237 -16.33 -16.16 -3.86
N ARG A 238 -15.59 -17.21 -3.50
CA ARG A 238 -16.13 -18.35 -2.76
C ARG A 238 -16.53 -17.99 -1.33
N LEU A 239 -15.78 -17.10 -0.70
CA LEU A 239 -16.04 -16.66 0.67
C LEU A 239 -17.27 -15.73 0.76
N THR A 240 -17.44 -14.82 -0.20
CA THR A 240 -18.44 -13.75 -0.10
C THR A 240 -19.67 -13.97 -1.00
N ASN A 241 -19.55 -14.80 -2.04
CA ASN A 241 -20.61 -15.04 -3.02
C ASN A 241 -20.60 -16.50 -3.53
N SER A 242 -20.61 -17.47 -2.61
CA SER A 242 -20.58 -18.91 -2.91
C SER A 242 -21.74 -19.38 -3.81
N GLU A 243 -22.89 -18.70 -3.75
CA GLU A 243 -24.07 -18.93 -4.58
C GLU A 243 -23.89 -18.49 -6.04
N GLY A 244 -22.82 -17.76 -6.36
CA GLY A 244 -22.49 -17.35 -7.71
C GLY A 244 -23.43 -16.27 -8.26
N ARG A 245 -24.00 -15.41 -7.40
CA ARG A 245 -24.85 -14.30 -7.81
C ARG A 245 -24.14 -13.43 -8.84
N ARG A 246 -24.89 -12.91 -9.80
CA ARG A 246 -24.42 -12.02 -10.87
C ARG A 246 -25.03 -10.63 -10.65
N GLY A 247 -24.34 -9.59 -11.09
CA GLY A 247 -24.88 -8.24 -11.06
C GLY A 247 -23.86 -7.18 -11.45
N THR A 248 -24.36 -6.07 -11.96
CA THR A 248 -23.64 -4.82 -12.16
C THR A 248 -23.42 -4.12 -10.83
N LEU A 249 -22.49 -3.15 -10.79
CA LEU A 249 -22.26 -2.32 -9.61
C LEU A 249 -23.55 -1.63 -9.12
N ALA A 250 -24.36 -1.11 -10.04
CA ALA A 250 -25.60 -0.42 -9.72
C ALA A 250 -26.64 -1.33 -9.04
N GLU A 251 -26.76 -2.58 -9.52
CA GLU A 251 -27.67 -3.57 -8.92
C GLU A 251 -27.20 -3.96 -7.51
N VAL A 252 -25.89 -4.19 -7.35
CA VAL A 252 -25.28 -4.59 -6.07
C VAL A 252 -25.35 -3.48 -5.02
N LEU A 253 -25.29 -2.21 -5.43
CA LEU A 253 -25.42 -1.05 -4.55
C LEU A 253 -26.83 -0.89 -3.97
N THR A 254 -27.85 -1.50 -4.57
CA THR A 254 -29.23 -1.34 -4.11
C THR A 254 -29.42 -1.90 -2.71
N GLY A 255 -29.78 -1.02 -1.76
CA GLY A 255 -29.94 -1.34 -0.35
C GLY A 255 -28.62 -1.65 0.39
N ALA A 256 -27.47 -1.32 -0.19
CA ALA A 256 -26.18 -1.42 0.50
C ALA A 256 -26.06 -0.37 1.62
N ASP A 257 -25.44 -0.73 2.74
CA ASP A 257 -25.18 0.20 3.85
C ASP A 257 -23.89 0.98 3.64
N VAL A 258 -22.91 0.33 3.00
CA VAL A 258 -21.55 0.85 2.85
C VAL A 258 -21.07 0.58 1.42
N PHE A 259 -20.55 1.62 0.79
CA PHE A 259 -19.80 1.53 -0.46
C PHE A 259 -18.33 1.93 -0.21
N ILE A 260 -17.41 1.10 -0.68
CA ILE A 260 -15.97 1.36 -0.67
C ILE A 260 -15.45 1.22 -2.11
N GLY A 261 -15.11 2.34 -2.72
CA GLY A 261 -14.47 2.42 -4.03
C GLY A 261 -12.97 2.57 -3.91
N VAL A 262 -12.23 1.66 -4.57
CA VAL A 262 -10.77 1.68 -4.73
C VAL A 262 -10.40 1.29 -6.16
N SER A 263 -11.07 1.93 -7.12
CA SER A 263 -11.12 1.45 -8.51
C SER A 263 -10.82 2.54 -9.54
N ALA A 264 -11.85 3.19 -10.09
CA ALA A 264 -11.70 4.14 -11.18
C ALA A 264 -12.57 5.38 -10.96
N ALA A 265 -12.12 6.51 -11.49
CA ALA A 265 -12.82 7.78 -11.37
C ALA A 265 -14.18 7.80 -12.07
N ASN A 266 -15.15 8.52 -11.50
CA ASN A 266 -16.45 8.85 -12.12
C ASN A 266 -17.31 7.65 -12.56
N ILE A 267 -17.24 6.52 -11.85
CA ILE A 267 -18.01 5.31 -12.17
C ILE A 267 -19.26 5.13 -11.30
N VAL A 268 -19.43 5.95 -10.26
CA VAL A 268 -20.62 5.94 -9.39
C VAL A 268 -21.43 7.20 -9.65
N THR A 269 -22.75 7.05 -9.83
CA THR A 269 -23.66 8.17 -10.06
C THR A 269 -24.52 8.47 -8.82
N ALA A 270 -25.13 9.66 -8.80
CA ALA A 270 -26.03 10.06 -7.73
C ALA A 270 -27.25 9.11 -7.61
N GLU A 271 -27.72 8.52 -8.71
CA GLU A 271 -28.81 7.55 -8.73
C GLU A 271 -28.41 6.25 -8.02
N MET A 272 -27.17 5.78 -8.24
CA MET A 272 -26.66 4.60 -7.53
C MET A 272 -26.55 4.85 -6.03
N ILE A 273 -26.12 6.05 -5.62
CA ILE A 273 -26.07 6.41 -4.21
C ILE A 273 -27.49 6.50 -3.60
N LYS A 274 -28.46 7.06 -4.35
CA LYS A 274 -29.85 7.15 -3.90
C LYS A 274 -30.53 5.78 -3.73
N SER A 275 -30.04 4.73 -4.39
CA SER A 275 -30.58 3.36 -4.24
C SER A 275 -30.03 2.61 -3.02
N MET A 276 -29.00 3.15 -2.36
CA MET A 276 -28.43 2.58 -1.14
C MET A 276 -29.39 2.70 0.07
N ALA A 277 -29.07 2.01 1.16
CA ALA A 277 -29.84 2.08 2.39
C ALA A 277 -29.80 3.49 3.02
N PRO A 278 -30.80 3.87 3.85
CA PRO A 278 -30.75 5.12 4.61
C PRO A 278 -29.47 5.24 5.43
N HIS A 279 -28.93 6.47 5.52
CA HIS A 279 -27.64 6.74 6.15
C HIS A 279 -26.51 5.87 5.59
N ALA A 280 -26.43 5.78 4.25
CA ALA A 280 -25.36 5.11 3.55
C ALA A 280 -23.99 5.77 3.84
N ILE A 281 -22.95 4.94 3.93
CA ILE A 281 -21.56 5.38 4.10
C ILE A 281 -20.84 5.16 2.76
N ILE A 282 -20.16 6.19 2.28
CA ILE A 282 -19.55 6.21 0.94
C ILE A 282 -18.08 6.58 1.11
N PHE A 283 -17.18 5.65 0.80
CA PHE A 283 -15.75 5.90 0.70
C PHE A 283 -15.34 5.79 -0.77
N ALA A 284 -15.22 6.92 -1.46
CA ALA A 284 -14.72 7.00 -2.84
C ALA A 284 -13.23 7.37 -2.81
N MET A 285 -12.36 6.36 -2.89
CA MET A 285 -10.92 6.48 -2.59
C MET A 285 -10.03 6.33 -3.83
N ALA A 286 -10.59 6.32 -5.05
CA ALA A 286 -9.78 6.38 -6.26
C ALA A 286 -8.98 7.69 -6.34
N ASN A 287 -7.72 7.58 -6.79
CA ASN A 287 -6.82 8.70 -7.02
C ASN A 287 -6.47 8.80 -8.52
N PRO A 288 -6.23 10.01 -9.06
CA PRO A 288 -6.35 11.32 -8.41
C PRO A 288 -7.79 11.87 -8.37
N ALA A 289 -8.74 11.22 -9.05
CA ALA A 289 -10.14 11.58 -9.06
C ALA A 289 -10.99 10.43 -8.50
N PRO A 290 -11.95 10.71 -7.60
CA PRO A 290 -12.72 9.68 -6.92
C PRO A 290 -13.78 9.05 -7.82
N GLU A 291 -14.36 7.92 -7.38
CA GLU A 291 -15.50 7.27 -8.03
C GLU A 291 -16.71 8.20 -8.20
N ILE A 292 -16.90 9.12 -7.25
CA ILE A 292 -17.92 10.16 -7.21
C ILE A 292 -17.42 11.32 -6.33
N MET A 293 -17.80 12.56 -6.65
CA MET A 293 -17.49 13.72 -5.80
C MET A 293 -18.39 13.75 -4.55
N PRO A 294 -17.88 14.24 -3.39
CA PRO A 294 -18.68 14.43 -2.17
C PRO A 294 -19.91 15.32 -2.35
#